data_AF-A0A1I0U9M6-F1
#
_entry.id   AF-A0A1I0U9M6-F1
#
_cell.length_a   1.000
_cell.length_b   1.000
_cell.length_c   1.000
_cell.angle_alpha   90.00
_cell.angle_beta   90.00
_cell.angle_gamma   90.00
#
_symmetry.space_group_name_H-M   'P 1'
#
loop_
_entity.id
_entity.type
_entity.pdbx_description
1 polymer ?
#
loop_
_entity_poly.entity_id
_entity_poly.type
_entity_poly.pdbx_seq_one_letter_code
_entity_poly.pdbx_strand_id
1 'polypeptide(L)'
;MPAEIGRLVDQYPWILYVIGAAVAYRYIGQTLAEGSTFWAKVLPGGQWFRNRAERRRVTEAADLADLKRQVTTLDRRVRALSETAALYDDYLEYDARWHRDHNIYSAEQGWDFPPPVHITFHEFMAARMPPRAPALADHEEPR
;
A
#
# COMPACT_ATOMS: atom_id res chain seq x y z
N MET A 1 16.68 -38.05 -25.43
CA MET A 1 16.45 -37.36 -24.15
C MET A 1 15.52 -38.13 -23.18
N PRO A 2 14.18 -38.27 -23.34
CA PRO A 2 13.36 -38.99 -22.34
C PRO A 2 13.55 -40.52 -22.34
N ALA A 3 13.85 -41.13 -23.49
CA ALA A 3 14.09 -42.57 -23.61
C ALA A 3 15.40 -43.06 -22.95
N GLU A 4 16.39 -42.17 -22.83
CA GLU A 4 17.68 -42.49 -22.18
C GLU A 4 17.56 -42.43 -20.65
N ILE A 5 16.73 -41.52 -20.13
CA ILE A 5 16.43 -41.41 -18.70
C ILE A 5 15.69 -42.65 -18.22
N GLY A 6 14.71 -43.14 -18.99
CA GLY A 6 13.97 -44.37 -18.67
C GLY A 6 14.90 -45.59 -18.55
N ARG A 7 15.82 -45.78 -19.50
CA ARG A 7 16.80 -46.88 -19.44
C ARG A 7 17.73 -46.79 -18.24
N LEU A 8 18.18 -45.59 -17.87
CA LEU A 8 19.07 -45.39 -16.73
C LEU A 8 18.36 -45.71 -15.40
N VAL A 9 17.08 -45.37 -15.29
CA VAL A 9 16.23 -45.67 -14.12
C VAL A 9 15.96 -47.18 -14.01
N ASP A 10 15.69 -47.85 -15.13
CA ASP A 10 15.51 -49.31 -15.16
C ASP A 10 16.80 -50.06 -14.81
N GLN A 11 17.96 -49.57 -15.28
CA GLN A 11 19.27 -50.17 -15.00
C GLN A 11 19.75 -49.91 -13.57
N TYR A 12 19.38 -48.78 -12.98
CA TYR A 12 19.80 -48.36 -11.64
C TYR A 12 18.62 -47.78 -10.85
N PRO A 13 17.71 -48.64 -10.33
CA PRO A 13 16.53 -48.19 -9.60
C PRO A 13 16.87 -47.40 -8.32
N TRP A 14 18.10 -47.58 -7.80
CA TRP A 14 18.60 -46.86 -6.64
C TRP A 14 18.80 -45.35 -6.86
N ILE A 15 18.92 -44.90 -8.12
CA ILE A 15 19.06 -43.48 -8.46
C ILE A 15 17.82 -42.69 -8.03
N LEU A 16 16.62 -43.27 -8.16
CA LEU A 16 15.39 -42.63 -7.70
C LEU A 16 15.39 -42.41 -6.19
N TYR A 17 15.92 -43.38 -5.41
CA TYR A 17 16.06 -43.22 -3.96
C TYR A 17 17.08 -42.15 -3.61
N VAL A 18 18.18 -42.02 -4.35
CA VAL A 18 19.18 -40.97 -4.12
C VAL A 18 18.64 -39.58 -4.46
N ILE A 19 17.92 -39.43 -5.57
CA ILE A 19 17.28 -38.16 -5.93
C ILE A 19 16.20 -37.81 -4.91
N GLY A 20 15.35 -38.77 -4.53
CA GLY A 20 14.34 -38.59 -3.50
C GLY A 20 14.95 -38.21 -2.16
N ALA A 21 16.02 -38.88 -1.74
CA ALA A 21 16.76 -38.57 -0.52
C ALA A 21 17.42 -37.19 -0.58
N ALA A 22 17.94 -36.77 -1.73
CA ALA A 22 18.52 -35.44 -1.91
C ALA A 22 17.46 -34.33 -1.83
N VAL A 23 16.28 -34.55 -2.43
CA VAL A 23 15.14 -33.63 -2.34
C VAL A 23 14.61 -33.57 -0.90
N ALA A 24 14.45 -34.73 -0.25
CA ALA A 24 14.03 -34.81 1.14
C ALA A 24 15.05 -34.15 2.08
N TYR A 25 16.34 -34.40 1.90
CA TYR A 25 17.41 -33.77 2.68
C TYR A 25 17.43 -32.25 2.49
N ARG A 26 17.22 -31.77 1.26
CA ARG A 26 17.11 -30.33 0.99
C ARG A 26 15.89 -29.73 1.68
N TYR A 27 14.74 -30.38 1.59
CA TYR A 27 13.49 -29.89 2.18
C TYR A 27 13.55 -29.90 3.70
N ILE A 28 13.93 -31.04 4.29
CA ILE A 28 14.08 -31.22 5.74
C ILE A 28 15.18 -30.32 6.29
N GLY A 29 16.30 -30.17 5.58
CA GLY A 29 17.39 -29.28 5.97
C GLY A 29 16.97 -27.80 6.04
N GLN A 30 16.10 -27.36 5.13
CA GLN A 30 15.54 -26.00 5.19
C GLN A 30 14.60 -25.83 6.39
N THR A 31 13.70 -26.79 6.63
CA THR A 31 12.73 -26.70 7.74
C THR A 31 13.40 -26.82 9.12
N LEU A 32 14.40 -27.70 9.26
CA LEU A 32 15.09 -27.92 10.55
C LEU A 32 16.07 -26.79 10.91
N ALA A 33 16.66 -26.11 9.93
CA ALA A 33 17.58 -24.99 10.18
C ALA A 33 16.88 -23.75 10.77
N GLU A 34 15.56 -23.62 10.59
CA GLU A 34 14.78 -22.50 11.12
C GLU A 34 14.33 -22.72 12.58
N GLY A 35 14.26 -23.97 13.05
CA GLY A 35 13.73 -24.32 14.37
C GLY A 35 14.72 -24.87 15.41
N SER A 36 15.96 -25.24 15.02
CA SER A 36 16.87 -25.98 15.91
C SER A 36 18.31 -25.48 15.89
N THR A 37 18.78 -24.97 17.05
CA THR A 37 20.20 -24.64 17.31
C THR A 37 21.13 -25.85 17.23
N PHE A 38 20.59 -27.06 17.38
CA PHE A 38 21.33 -28.31 17.34
C PHE A 38 21.73 -28.70 15.90
N TRP A 39 20.78 -28.69 14.95
CA TRP A 39 21.05 -29.09 13.56
C TRP A 39 21.92 -28.08 12.79
N ALA A 40 21.85 -26.80 13.15
CA ALA A 40 22.71 -25.76 12.59
C ALA A 40 24.22 -25.95 12.89
N LYS A 41 24.56 -26.64 14.00
CA LYS A 41 25.94 -26.98 14.38
C LYS A 41 26.41 -28.32 13.81
N VAL A 42 25.49 -29.25 13.57
CA VAL A 42 25.81 -30.63 13.16
C VAL A 42 25.93 -30.79 11.64
N LEU A 43 25.21 -30.01 10.84
CA LEU A 43 25.25 -30.13 9.38
C LEU A 43 26.30 -29.21 8.74
N PRO A 44 27.20 -29.74 7.88
CA PRO A 44 28.10 -28.90 7.10
C PRO A 44 27.27 -28.00 6.16
N GLY A 45 27.29 -26.69 6.41
CA GLY A 45 26.48 -25.70 5.68
C GLY A 45 25.30 -25.10 6.47
N GLY A 46 24.98 -25.58 7.68
CA GLY A 46 23.89 -25.03 8.50
C GLY A 46 24.05 -23.54 8.82
N GLN A 47 25.29 -23.08 9.04
CA GLN A 47 25.59 -21.67 9.27
C GLN A 47 25.38 -20.80 8.00
N TRP A 48 25.57 -21.36 6.80
CA TRP A 48 25.27 -20.68 5.54
C TRP A 48 23.75 -20.49 5.35
N PHE A 49 22.96 -21.52 5.66
CA PHE A 49 21.50 -21.43 5.64
C PHE A 49 20.97 -20.42 6.67
N ARG A 50 21.52 -20.40 7.88
CA ARG A 50 21.17 -19.39 8.91
C ARG A 50 21.50 -17.97 8.47
N ASN A 51 22.72 -17.73 8.00
CA ASN A 51 23.11 -16.40 7.50
C ASN A 51 22.24 -15.96 6.30
N ARG A 52 21.81 -16.90 5.46
CA ARG A 52 20.90 -16.62 4.33
C ARG A 52 19.47 -16.33 4.79
N ALA A 53 18.95 -17.06 5.78
CA ALA A 53 17.64 -16.83 6.37
C ALA A 53 17.59 -15.49 7.14
N GLU A 54 18.65 -15.17 7.89
CA GLU A 54 18.76 -13.92 8.64
C GLU A 54 18.82 -12.71 7.69
N ARG A 55 19.59 -12.80 6.59
CA ARG A 55 19.60 -11.76 5.54
C ARG A 55 18.21 -11.56 4.92
N ARG A 56 17.46 -12.64 4.68
CA ARG A 56 16.08 -12.55 4.15
C ARG A 56 15.14 -11.90 5.15
N ARG A 57 15.22 -12.24 6.43
CA ARG A 57 14.39 -11.62 7.49
C ARG A 57 14.67 -10.13 7.61
N VAL A 58 15.93 -9.69 7.49
CA VAL A 58 16.29 -8.26 7.53
C VAL A 58 15.73 -7.53 6.31
N THR A 59 15.86 -8.09 5.09
CA THR A 59 15.28 -7.48 3.89
C THR A 59 13.76 -7.44 3.94
N GLU A 60 13.10 -8.55 4.33
CA GLU A 60 11.64 -8.62 4.47
C GLU A 60 11.12 -7.63 5.53
N ALA A 61 11.83 -7.47 6.65
CA ALA A 61 11.48 -6.50 7.67
C ALA A 61 11.64 -5.05 7.19
N ALA A 62 12.68 -4.76 6.40
CA ALA A 62 12.89 -3.44 5.80
C ALA A 62 11.79 -3.12 4.77
N ASP A 63 11.47 -4.08 3.89
CA ASP A 63 10.41 -3.94 2.88
C ASP A 63 9.04 -3.75 3.54
N LEU A 64 8.76 -4.50 4.60
CA LEU A 64 7.51 -4.36 5.37
C LEU A 64 7.40 -2.99 6.06
N ALA A 65 8.51 -2.49 6.62
CA ALA A 65 8.54 -1.18 7.26
C ALA A 65 8.33 -0.05 6.23
N ASP A 66 8.91 -0.17 5.04
CA ASP A 66 8.70 0.78 3.96
C ASP A 66 7.26 0.74 3.43
N LEU A 67 6.70 -0.45 3.18
CA LEU A 67 5.29 -0.62 2.81
C LEU A 67 4.35 0.02 3.84
N LYS A 68 4.61 -0.19 5.14
CA LYS A 68 3.82 0.43 6.21
C LYS A 68 3.89 1.95 6.17
N ARG A 69 5.07 2.52 5.87
CA ARG A 69 5.24 3.96 5.71
C ARG A 69 4.46 4.48 4.51
N GLN A 70 4.55 3.80 3.36
CA GLN A 70 3.82 4.15 2.15
C GLN A 70 2.30 4.12 2.38
N VAL A 71 1.78 3.06 3.00
CA VAL A 71 0.34 2.95 3.33
C VAL A 71 -0.10 4.10 4.24
N THR A 72 0.69 4.44 5.27
CA THR A 72 0.37 5.54 6.18
C THR A 72 0.33 6.89 5.45
N THR A 73 1.27 7.14 4.54
CA THR A 73 1.29 8.36 3.73
C THR A 73 0.11 8.41 2.76
N LEU A 74 -0.22 7.29 2.12
CA LEU A 74 -1.35 7.20 1.19
C LEU A 74 -2.69 7.40 1.92
N ASP A 75 -2.89 6.80 3.09
CA ASP A 75 -4.10 6.98 3.90
C ASP A 75 -4.33 8.46 4.22
N ARG A 76 -3.30 9.19 4.66
CA ARG A 76 -3.40 10.64 4.88
C ARG A 76 -3.81 11.42 3.64
N ARG A 77 -3.21 11.10 2.48
CA ARG A 77 -3.53 11.76 1.20
C ARG A 77 -4.94 11.46 0.74
N VAL A 78 -5.38 10.21 0.84
CA VAL A 78 -6.75 9.79 0.48
C VAL A 78 -7.77 10.50 1.36
N ARG A 79 -7.53 10.60 2.67
CA ARG A 79 -8.41 11.35 3.58
C ARG A 79 -8.51 12.82 3.19
N ALA A 80 -7.38 13.50 2.99
CA ALA A 80 -7.36 14.90 2.57
C ALA A 80 -8.09 15.14 1.23
N LEU A 81 -7.92 14.24 0.26
CA LEU A 81 -8.64 14.30 -1.01
C LEU A 81 -10.14 14.04 -0.83
N SER A 82 -10.52 13.11 0.04
CA SER A 82 -11.92 12.79 0.33
C SER A 82 -12.63 13.96 1.03
N GLU A 83 -11.96 14.62 1.98
CA GLU A 83 -12.45 15.84 2.63
C GLU A 83 -12.63 16.98 1.61
N THR A 84 -11.69 17.12 0.68
CA THR A 84 -11.79 18.11 -0.40
C THR A 84 -12.95 17.80 -1.34
N ALA A 85 -13.12 16.53 -1.73
CA ALA A 85 -14.23 16.10 -2.58
C ALA A 85 -15.59 16.34 -1.92
N ALA A 86 -15.72 16.03 -0.62
CA ALA A 86 -16.93 16.31 0.14
C ALA A 86 -17.29 17.81 0.13
N LEU A 87 -16.30 18.71 0.23
CA LEU A 87 -16.53 20.15 0.13
C LEU A 87 -16.99 20.59 -1.27
N TYR A 88 -16.51 19.94 -2.33
CA TYR A 88 -17.01 20.19 -3.69
C TYR A 88 -18.46 19.75 -3.82
N ASP A 89 -18.80 18.55 -3.35
CA ASP A 89 -20.16 18.02 -3.41
C ASP A 89 -21.14 18.94 -2.65
N ASP A 90 -20.77 19.37 -1.45
CA ASP A 90 -21.53 20.32 -0.64
C ASP A 90 -21.75 21.66 -1.37
N TYR A 91 -20.73 22.16 -2.08
CA TYR A 91 -20.86 23.40 -2.84
C TYR A 91 -21.76 23.23 -4.05
N LEU A 92 -21.69 22.10 -4.77
CA LEU A 92 -22.57 21.81 -5.89
C LEU A 92 -24.04 21.74 -5.44
N GLU A 93 -24.31 21.14 -4.28
CA GLU A 93 -25.65 21.12 -3.70
C GLU A 93 -26.13 22.54 -3.31
N TYR A 94 -25.24 23.36 -2.75
CA TYR A 94 -25.52 24.77 -2.47
C TYR A 94 -25.85 25.55 -3.76
N ASP A 95 -25.00 25.44 -4.78
CA ASP A 95 -25.10 26.14 -6.06
C ASP A 95 -26.40 25.78 -6.80
N ALA A 96 -26.72 24.47 -6.84
CA ALA A 96 -27.95 23.99 -7.43
C ALA A 96 -29.21 24.50 -6.70
N ARG A 97 -29.19 24.53 -5.36
CA ARG A 97 -30.29 25.11 -4.57
C ARG A 97 -30.45 26.59 -4.83
N TRP A 98 -29.34 27.34 -4.82
CA TRP A 98 -29.37 28.77 -5.07
C TRP A 98 -29.95 29.09 -6.46
N HIS A 99 -29.50 28.39 -7.50
CA HIS A 99 -30.02 28.57 -8.85
C HIS A 99 -31.52 28.22 -8.96
N ARG A 100 -31.96 27.15 -8.27
CA ARG A 100 -33.38 26.79 -8.22
C ARG A 100 -34.20 27.92 -7.61
N ASP A 101 -33.79 28.42 -6.45
CA ASP A 101 -34.54 29.45 -5.72
C ASP A 101 -34.53 30.78 -6.48
N HIS A 102 -33.41 31.12 -7.13
CA HIS A 102 -33.31 32.27 -8.02
C HIS A 102 -34.27 32.18 -9.21
N ASN A 103 -34.37 31.01 -9.84
CA ASN A 103 -35.29 30.79 -10.97
C ASN A 103 -36.76 30.91 -10.53
N ILE A 104 -37.11 30.41 -9.34
CA ILE A 104 -38.47 30.54 -8.79
C ILE A 104 -38.79 32.01 -8.52
N TYR A 105 -37.90 32.71 -7.80
CA TYR A 105 -38.11 34.11 -7.48
C TYR A 105 -38.22 34.98 -8.73
N SER A 106 -37.35 34.75 -9.73
CA SER A 106 -37.36 35.53 -10.95
C SER A 106 -38.61 35.30 -11.81
N ALA A 107 -39.20 34.11 -11.72
CA ALA A 107 -40.51 33.83 -12.32
C ALA A 107 -41.65 34.57 -11.61
N GLU A 108 -41.55 34.80 -10.29
CA GLU A 108 -42.59 35.47 -9.49
C GLU A 108 -42.50 37.00 -9.51
N GLN A 109 -41.29 37.56 -9.45
CA GLN A 109 -41.03 38.99 -9.25
C GLN A 109 -40.37 39.67 -10.46
N GLY A 110 -40.06 38.92 -11.52
CA GLY A 110 -39.31 39.40 -12.69
C GLY A 110 -37.80 39.22 -12.55
N TRP A 111 -37.00 39.83 -13.42
CA TRP A 111 -35.53 39.67 -13.44
C TRP A 111 -34.81 40.47 -12.35
N ASP A 112 -35.17 40.26 -11.10
CA ASP A 112 -34.47 40.81 -9.94
C ASP A 112 -33.77 39.69 -9.14
N PHE A 113 -32.63 40.00 -8.54
CA PHE A 113 -31.83 39.02 -7.80
C PHE A 113 -32.32 38.93 -6.35
N PRO A 114 -32.93 37.81 -5.92
CA PRO A 114 -33.33 37.65 -4.54
C PRO A 114 -32.09 37.59 -3.65
N PRO A 115 -32.13 38.20 -2.45
CA PRO A 115 -31.20 37.85 -1.40
C PRO A 115 -31.45 36.40 -0.94
N PRO A 116 -30.41 35.63 -0.57
CA PRO A 116 -29.00 36.03 -0.48
C PRO A 116 -28.26 36.02 -1.83
N VAL A 117 -27.28 36.92 -1.96
CA VAL A 117 -26.33 36.93 -3.09
C VAL A 117 -25.59 35.59 -3.13
N HIS A 118 -25.43 35.03 -4.32
CA HIS A 118 -24.62 33.83 -4.54
C HIS A 118 -23.19 34.05 -4.04
N ILE A 119 -22.64 33.07 -3.32
CA ILE A 119 -21.23 33.10 -2.91
C ILE A 119 -20.40 32.20 -3.81
N THR A 120 -19.18 32.65 -4.12
CA THR A 120 -18.22 31.87 -4.89
C THR A 120 -17.74 30.65 -4.10
N PHE A 121 -17.22 29.65 -4.80
CA PHE A 121 -16.61 28.46 -4.17
C PHE A 121 -15.50 28.84 -3.16
N HIS A 122 -14.70 29.86 -3.46
CA HIS A 122 -13.63 30.32 -2.57
C HIS A 122 -14.19 30.89 -1.25
N GLU A 123 -15.24 31.69 -1.32
CA GLU A 123 -15.91 32.24 -0.13
C GLU A 123 -16.59 31.13 0.68
N PHE A 124 -17.24 30.18 -0.01
CA PHE A 124 -17.84 28.99 0.61
C PHE A 124 -16.81 28.16 1.37
N MET A 125 -15.65 27.89 0.75
CA MET A 125 -14.55 27.18 1.41
C MET A 125 -14.00 27.97 2.60
N ALA A 126 -13.79 29.28 2.45
CA ALA A 126 -13.28 30.13 3.52
C ALA A 126 -14.20 30.17 4.75
N ALA A 127 -15.52 30.04 4.55
CA ALA A 127 -16.49 29.99 5.64
C ALA A 127 -16.52 28.63 6.38
N ARG A 128 -16.16 27.53 5.71
CA ARG A 128 -16.25 26.15 6.26
C ARG A 128 -14.91 25.58 6.71
N MET A 129 -13.81 26.05 6.14
CA MET A 129 -12.48 25.66 6.58
C MET A 129 -12.03 26.57 7.73
N PRO A 130 -11.38 26.03 8.78
CA PRO A 130 -10.69 26.87 9.74
C PRO A 130 -9.61 27.69 9.02
N PRO A 131 -9.26 28.90 9.52
CA PRO A 131 -8.21 29.70 8.93
C PRO A 131 -6.95 28.86 8.81
N ARG A 132 -6.50 28.63 7.57
CA ARG A 132 -5.26 27.91 7.31
C ARG A 132 -4.16 28.73 7.98
N ALA A 133 -3.54 28.18 9.03
CA ALA A 133 -2.35 28.80 9.59
C ALA A 133 -1.39 29.09 8.43
N PRO A 134 -0.79 30.30 8.36
CA PRO A 134 0.15 30.62 7.30
C PRO A 134 1.16 29.47 7.23
N ALA A 135 1.37 28.93 6.03
CA ALA A 135 2.34 27.88 5.82
C ALA A 135 3.65 28.34 6.47
N LEU A 136 4.00 27.74 7.61
CA LEU A 136 5.32 27.87 8.18
C LEU A 136 6.24 27.49 7.03
N ALA A 137 7.03 28.45 6.59
CA ALA A 137 7.94 28.26 5.48
C ALA A 137 8.81 27.05 5.81
N ASP A 138 8.57 25.93 5.13
CA ASP A 138 9.44 24.76 5.11
C ASP A 138 10.71 25.15 4.34
N HIS A 139 11.49 26.07 4.93
CA HIS A 139 12.88 26.32 4.61
C HIS A 139 13.72 25.46 5.57
N GLU A 140 13.68 24.15 5.38
CA GLU A 140 14.73 23.27 5.85
C GLU A 140 15.37 22.59 4.64
N GLU A 141 16.28 23.29 3.96
CA GLU A 141 17.50 22.63 3.48
C GLU A 141 18.45 22.54 4.68
N PRO A 142 19.05 21.36 4.90
CA PRO A 142 20.48 21.30 4.60
C PRO A 142 20.92 19.99 3.94
N ARG A 143 21.94 20.10 3.08
CA ARG A 143 22.81 19.00 2.67
C ARG A 143 23.93 18.81 3.68
#